data_AF-A0AAD4RCT8-F1
#
_entry.id   AF-A0AAD4RCT8-F1
#
_cell.length_a   1.000
_cell.length_b   1.000
_cell.length_c   1.000
_cell.angle_alpha   90.00
_cell.angle_beta   90.00
_cell.angle_gamma   90.00
#
_symmetry.space_group_name_H-M   'P 1'
#
loop_
_entity.id
_entity.type
_entity.pdbx_description
1 polymer ?
#
loop_
_entity_poly.entity_id
_entity_poly.type
_entity_poly.pdbx_seq_one_letter_code
_entity_poly.pdbx_strand_id
1 'polypeptide(L)'
;MTSFIFALVLFGFLHASEALRCYQGQQNSTTPISGVPTECPVASVACTKIVEPSLMIATRGCQSTNCTLNGISMSTGVCQNSTAYPYSSYCCCYGDACNSSPNLFSITSTLSMFLFTLIPLTAGYLARDQ
;
A
#
# COMPACT_ATOMS: atom_id res chain seq x y z
N MET A 1 2.80 6.24 41.84
CA MET A 1 2.79 7.22 40.72
C MET A 1 3.92 6.98 39.72
N THR A 2 5.07 6.42 40.13
CA THR A 2 6.23 6.12 39.27
C THR A 2 6.03 4.96 38.27
N SER A 3 5.20 3.98 38.60
CA SER A 3 4.96 2.80 37.74
C SER A 3 4.16 3.10 36.47
N PHE A 4 3.24 4.08 36.52
CA PHE A 4 2.42 4.49 35.37
C PHE A 4 3.24 5.20 34.28
N ILE A 5 4.26 5.96 34.70
CA ILE A 5 5.16 6.67 33.80
C ILE A 5 6.05 5.68 33.03
N PHE A 6 6.51 4.61 33.70
CA PHE A 6 7.31 3.56 33.08
C PHE A 6 6.53 2.78 32.01
N ALA A 7 5.25 2.53 32.25
CA ALA A 7 4.36 1.87 31.28
C ALA A 7 4.10 2.76 30.05
N LEU A 8 3.94 4.07 30.21
CA LEU A 8 3.76 5.02 29.10
C LEU A 8 5.03 5.18 28.25
N VAL A 9 6.22 5.15 28.88
CA VAL A 9 7.50 5.18 28.16
C VAL A 9 7.71 3.90 27.34
N LEU A 10 7.33 2.72 27.86
CA LEU A 10 7.40 1.46 27.11
C LEU A 10 6.37 1.36 25.98
N PHE A 11 5.17 1.92 26.14
CA PHE A 11 4.16 1.96 25.07
C PHE A 11 4.47 3.00 23.97
N GLY A 12 5.30 4.01 24.24
CA GLY A 12 5.66 5.06 23.27
C GLY A 12 6.55 4.61 22.11
N PHE A 13 7.26 3.49 22.25
CA PHE A 13 8.21 2.99 21.24
C PHE A 13 7.61 2.03 20.21
N LEU A 14 6.32 1.67 20.33
CA LEU A 14 5.63 0.82 19.36
C LEU A 14 4.82 1.66 18.37
N HIS A 15 5.40 2.74 17.84
CA HIS A 15 4.92 3.28 16.57
C HIS A 15 5.53 2.43 15.46
N ALA A 16 4.89 1.30 15.17
CA ALA A 16 5.13 0.60 13.91
C ALA A 16 4.70 1.56 12.80
N SER A 17 5.64 2.32 12.26
CA SER A 17 5.44 3.02 11.00
C SER A 17 5.33 1.94 9.92
N GLU A 18 4.11 1.55 9.59
CA GLU A 18 3.83 0.69 8.44
C GLU A 18 4.39 1.41 7.21
N ALA A 19 5.53 0.94 6.71
CA ALA A 19 6.14 1.49 5.51
C ALA A 19 5.27 1.08 4.32
N LEU A 20 4.89 2.05 3.48
CA LEU A 20 4.13 1.79 2.26
C LEU A 20 4.79 0.70 1.44
N ARG A 21 4.03 -0.27 0.93
CA ARG A 21 4.55 -1.38 0.12
C ARG A 21 4.02 -1.28 -1.30
N CYS A 22 4.92 -1.19 -2.27
CA CYS A 22 4.55 -1.12 -3.68
C CYS A 22 5.25 -2.24 -4.46
N TYR A 23 4.69 -2.59 -5.62
CA TYR A 23 5.46 -3.32 -6.61
C TYR A 23 6.51 -2.40 -7.22
N GLN A 24 7.72 -2.93 -7.45
CA GLN A 24 8.86 -2.16 -7.94
C GLN A 24 9.52 -2.88 -9.11
N GLY A 25 10.08 -2.10 -10.05
CA GLY A 25 10.82 -2.61 -11.19
C GLY A 25 9.99 -2.69 -12.48
N GLN A 26 10.60 -3.31 -13.49
CA GLN A 26 10.06 -3.41 -14.85
C GLN A 26 9.56 -4.82 -15.11
N GLN A 27 8.32 -4.94 -15.58
CA GLN A 27 7.71 -6.23 -15.94
C GLN A 27 6.94 -6.10 -17.25
N ASN A 28 6.62 -7.23 -17.87
CA ASN A 28 5.78 -7.24 -19.05
C ASN A 28 4.36 -6.74 -18.68
N SER A 29 3.82 -5.81 -19.47
CA SER A 29 2.51 -5.22 -19.22
C SER A 29 1.33 -6.12 -19.61
N THR A 30 1.54 -7.13 -20.46
CA THR A 30 0.47 -8.06 -20.87
C THR A 30 0.30 -9.23 -19.93
N THR A 31 1.31 -9.53 -19.10
CA THR A 31 1.23 -10.58 -18.09
C THR A 31 0.72 -10.02 -16.77
N PRO A 32 -0.09 -10.80 -16.01
CA PRO A 32 -0.42 -10.43 -14.64
C PRO A 32 0.86 -10.25 -13.82
N ILE A 33 0.79 -9.31 -12.87
CA ILE A 33 1.92 -9.02 -11.99
C ILE A 33 2.28 -10.26 -11.19
N SER A 34 3.57 -10.55 -11.08
CA SER A 34 4.09 -11.67 -10.31
C SER A 34 5.09 -11.17 -9.27
N GLY A 35 5.04 -11.75 -8.07
CA GLY A 35 5.85 -11.37 -6.92
C GLY A 35 5.04 -10.78 -5.77
N VAL A 36 5.76 -10.32 -4.75
CA VAL A 36 5.20 -9.69 -3.55
C VAL A 36 5.56 -8.20 -3.51
N PRO A 37 4.66 -7.32 -3.04
CA PRO A 37 4.96 -5.92 -2.79
C PRO A 37 6.14 -5.78 -1.83
N THR A 38 7.04 -4.87 -2.17
CA THR A 38 8.26 -4.55 -1.43
C THR A 38 8.10 -3.24 -0.69
N GLU A 39 8.74 -3.11 0.46
CA GLU A 39 8.71 -1.89 1.25
C GLU A 39 9.32 -0.72 0.47
N CYS A 40 8.65 0.41 0.54
CA CYS A 40 9.12 1.66 -0.03
C CYS A 40 10.08 2.39 0.92
N PRO A 41 10.93 3.27 0.40
CA PRO A 41 11.70 4.20 1.21
C PRO A 41 10.79 5.01 2.16
N VAL A 42 11.28 5.32 3.37
CA VAL A 42 10.54 5.93 4.50
C VAL A 42 9.79 7.23 4.14
N ALA A 43 10.23 7.96 3.10
CA ALA A 43 9.58 9.19 2.64
C ALA A 43 8.55 8.99 1.51
N SER A 44 8.25 7.74 1.15
CA SER A 44 7.32 7.42 0.07
C SER A 44 5.89 7.50 0.56
N VAL A 45 5.06 8.21 -0.19
CA VAL A 45 3.64 8.42 0.15
C VAL A 45 2.70 7.79 -0.87
N ALA A 46 3.19 7.43 -2.06
CA ALA A 46 2.38 6.86 -3.13
C ALA A 46 3.12 5.78 -3.92
N CYS A 47 2.37 4.91 -4.60
CA CYS A 47 2.89 3.98 -5.60
C CYS A 47 2.65 4.55 -7.01
N THR A 48 3.55 4.22 -7.93
CA THR A 48 3.45 4.59 -9.35
C THR A 48 3.47 3.39 -10.26
N LYS A 49 2.88 3.58 -11.44
CA LYS A 49 2.88 2.63 -12.54
C LYS A 49 2.92 3.40 -13.86
N ILE A 50 3.87 3.05 -14.71
CA ILE A 50 3.99 3.54 -16.08
C ILE A 50 3.79 2.36 -17.02
N VAL A 51 2.86 2.45 -17.95
CA VAL A 51 2.67 1.44 -18.99
C VAL A 51 3.03 2.03 -20.33
N GLU A 52 3.98 1.40 -21.01
CA GLU A 52 4.39 1.74 -22.36
C GLU A 52 3.97 0.59 -23.30
N PRO A 53 2.77 0.68 -23.90
CA PRO A 53 2.23 -0.38 -24.77
C PRO A 53 3.09 -0.67 -25.99
N SER A 54 3.82 0.32 -26.54
CA SER A 54 4.73 0.13 -27.67
C SER A 54 5.87 -0.84 -27.36
N LEU A 55 6.33 -0.87 -26.12
CA LEU A 55 7.41 -1.76 -25.66
C LEU A 55 6.89 -2.95 -24.85
N MET A 56 5.56 -3.05 -24.66
CA MET A 56 4.91 -4.06 -23.81
C MET A 56 5.45 -4.08 -22.38
N ILE A 57 5.86 -2.91 -21.86
CA ILE A 57 6.52 -2.78 -20.57
C ILE A 57 5.63 -2.02 -19.59
N ALA A 58 5.59 -2.50 -18.35
CA ALA A 58 5.04 -1.80 -17.20
C ALA A 58 6.11 -1.61 -16.13
N THR A 59 6.45 -0.35 -15.86
CA THR A 59 7.41 0.06 -14.84
C THR A 59 6.68 0.52 -13.59
N ARG A 60 7.11 0.06 -12.43
CA ARG A 60 6.43 0.33 -11.16
C ARG A 60 7.43 0.80 -10.11
N GLY A 61 6.96 1.61 -9.16
CA GLY A 61 7.82 2.12 -8.10
C GLY A 61 7.07 2.83 -7.00
N CYS A 62 7.86 3.39 -6.08
CA CYS A 62 7.41 4.25 -5.00
C CYS A 62 7.68 5.73 -5.36
N GLN A 63 6.87 6.63 -4.83
CA GLN A 63 6.99 8.07 -5.04
C GLN A 63 6.89 8.80 -3.70
N SER A 64 7.78 9.77 -3.50
CA SER A 64 7.86 10.60 -2.29
C SER A 64 6.96 11.84 -2.31
N THR A 65 6.25 12.07 -3.41
CA THR A 65 5.31 13.17 -3.58
C THR A 65 3.90 12.63 -3.77
N ASN A 66 2.92 13.46 -3.41
CA ASN A 66 1.52 13.16 -3.66
C ASN A 66 1.25 12.96 -5.15
N CYS A 67 0.24 12.15 -5.45
CA CYS A 67 -0.31 12.04 -6.78
C CYS A 67 -0.83 13.40 -7.24
N THR A 68 -0.27 13.93 -8.32
CA THR A 68 -0.67 15.23 -8.87
C THR A 68 -1.27 15.09 -10.25
N LEU A 69 -2.31 15.88 -10.51
CA LEU A 69 -2.90 16.05 -11.84
C LEU A 69 -2.79 17.53 -12.22
N ASN A 70 -2.11 17.85 -13.33
CA ASN A 70 -1.92 19.22 -13.79
C ASN A 70 -1.34 20.16 -12.71
N GLY A 71 -0.41 19.66 -11.89
CA GLY A 71 0.23 20.41 -10.81
C GLY A 71 -0.57 20.49 -9.49
N ILE A 72 -1.78 19.94 -9.45
CA ILE A 72 -2.63 19.95 -8.24
C ILE A 72 -2.54 18.59 -7.56
N SER A 73 -2.27 18.58 -6.25
CA SER A 73 -2.29 17.34 -5.46
C SER A 73 -3.70 16.79 -5.33
N MET A 74 -3.82 15.49 -5.56
CA MET A 74 -5.07 14.75 -5.56
C MET A 74 -5.17 13.91 -4.29
N SER A 75 -6.36 13.88 -3.68
CA SER A 75 -6.67 13.03 -2.53
C SER A 75 -6.90 11.56 -2.91
N THR A 76 -7.09 11.29 -4.21
CA THR A 76 -7.28 9.96 -4.78
C THR A 76 -6.21 9.65 -5.82
N GLY A 77 -6.07 8.36 -6.15
CA GLY A 77 -5.20 7.95 -7.25
C GLY A 77 -5.64 8.53 -8.58
N VAL A 78 -4.67 8.81 -9.46
CA VAL A 78 -4.90 9.39 -10.78
C VAL A 78 -4.12 8.66 -11.86
N CYS A 79 -4.66 8.68 -13.08
CA CYS A 79 -3.98 8.20 -14.27
C CYS A 79 -4.06 9.23 -15.39
N GLN A 80 -2.95 9.41 -16.08
CA GLN A 80 -2.81 10.27 -17.24
C GLN A 80 -2.27 9.45 -18.41
N ASN A 81 -2.90 9.61 -19.57
CA ASN A 81 -2.40 9.00 -20.80
C ASN A 81 -1.67 10.07 -21.61
N SER A 82 -0.45 9.75 -22.06
CA SER A 82 0.22 10.48 -23.11
C SER A 82 -0.33 10.04 -24.46
N THR A 83 -0.88 10.99 -25.21
CA THR A 83 -1.31 10.80 -26.60
C THR A 83 -0.18 11.03 -27.60
N ALA A 84 0.96 11.55 -27.16
CA ALA A 84 2.15 11.73 -27.98
C ALA A 84 2.93 10.42 -28.06
N TYR A 85 3.39 10.07 -29.26
CA TYR A 85 4.19 8.86 -29.48
C TYR A 85 5.60 9.01 -28.87
N PRO A 86 6.12 8.00 -28.14
CA PRO A 86 5.46 6.73 -27.82
C PRO A 86 4.34 6.88 -26.78
N TYR A 87 3.19 6.25 -27.07
CA TYR A 87 2.04 6.24 -26.17
C TYR A 87 2.45 5.63 -24.83
N SER A 88 2.12 6.30 -23.74
CA SER A 88 2.35 5.80 -22.39
C SER A 88 1.23 6.22 -21.46
N SER A 89 0.99 5.44 -20.40
CA SER A 89 0.08 5.83 -19.33
C SER A 89 0.82 5.87 -18.00
N TYR A 90 0.71 7.00 -17.31
CA TYR A 90 1.25 7.22 -15.98
C TYR A 90 0.12 7.16 -14.96
N CYS A 91 0.26 6.32 -13.95
CA CYS A 91 -0.71 6.12 -12.89
C CYS A 91 -0.04 6.25 -11.53
N CYS A 92 -0.72 6.93 -10.61
CA CYS A 92 -0.31 7.11 -9.22
C CYS A 92 -1.46 6.73 -8.30
N CYS A 93 -1.17 6.05 -7.20
CA CYS A 93 -2.17 5.62 -6.22
C CYS A 93 -1.60 5.59 -4.80
N TYR A 94 -2.51 5.63 -3.82
CA TYR A 94 -2.18 5.55 -2.41
C TYR A 94 -2.56 4.17 -1.85
N GLY A 95 -1.81 3.70 -0.86
CA GLY A 95 -2.03 2.43 -0.18
C GLY A 95 -1.20 1.28 -0.73
N ASP A 96 -1.10 0.21 0.07
CA ASP A 96 -0.26 -0.93 -0.26
C ASP A 96 -0.71 -1.64 -1.53
N ALA A 97 0.25 -2.01 -2.36
CA ALA A 97 0.08 -2.82 -3.57
C ALA A 97 -0.92 -2.24 -4.60
N CYS A 98 -1.31 -0.97 -4.48
CA CYS A 98 -2.32 -0.35 -5.33
C CYS A 98 -1.89 -0.29 -6.81
N ASN A 99 -0.58 -0.34 -7.09
CA ASN A 99 0.00 -0.33 -8.43
C ASN A 99 0.04 -1.72 -9.12
N SER A 100 -0.71 -2.69 -8.60
CA SER A 100 -0.86 -4.04 -9.15
C SER A 100 -1.68 -4.08 -10.44
N SER A 101 -2.79 -3.33 -10.51
CA SER A 101 -3.80 -3.50 -11.57
C SER A 101 -3.30 -3.10 -12.96
N PRO A 102 -3.64 -3.84 -14.03
CA PRO A 102 -3.47 -3.41 -15.42
C PRO A 102 -4.20 -2.09 -15.71
N ASN A 103 -5.36 -1.86 -15.07
CA ASN A 103 -6.23 -0.70 -15.24
C ASN A 103 -6.53 -0.10 -13.86
N LEU A 104 -6.01 1.09 -13.54
CA LEU A 104 -6.17 1.70 -12.21
C LEU A 104 -7.57 2.28 -11.92
N PHE A 105 -8.58 1.99 -12.76
CA PHE A 105 -9.98 2.37 -12.51
C PHE A 105 -10.69 1.47 -11.48
N SER A 106 -10.06 0.39 -11.01
CA SER A 106 -10.56 -0.41 -9.88
C SER A 106 -9.87 0.00 -8.58
N ILE A 107 -10.12 1.22 -8.12
CA ILE A 107 -10.01 1.57 -6.70
C ILE A 107 -11.22 0.99 -5.96
N THR A 108 -11.31 -0.35 -5.91
CA THR A 108 -12.06 -1.00 -4.84
C THR A 108 -11.11 -1.09 -3.66
N SER A 109 -11.21 -0.09 -2.79
CA SER A 109 -10.62 -0.10 -1.45
C SER A 109 -10.97 -1.43 -0.79
N THR A 110 -10.03 -2.38 -0.74
CA THR A 110 -10.19 -3.58 0.07
C THR A 110 -10.03 -3.13 1.52
N LEU A 111 -11.16 -2.74 2.10
CA LEU A 111 -11.34 -2.57 3.53
C LEU A 111 -11.12 -3.95 4.17
N SER A 112 -9.87 -4.31 4.44
CA SER A 112 -9.54 -5.46 5.26
C SER A 112 -9.90 -5.10 6.69
N MET A 113 -11.16 -5.33 7.07
CA MET A 113 -11.55 -5.35 8.48
C MET A 113 -10.86 -6.57 9.12
N PHE A 114 -9.69 -6.34 9.71
CA PHE A 114 -9.15 -7.25 10.71
C PHE A 114 -10.08 -7.23 11.92
N LEU A 115 -11.02 -8.17 11.97
CA LEU A 115 -11.79 -8.48 13.17
C LEU A 115 -10.89 -9.30 14.13
N PHE A 116 -9.90 -8.64 14.73
CA PHE A 116 -9.18 -9.17 15.89
C PHE A 116 -9.64 -8.45 17.16
N THR A 117 -10.85 -8.78 17.58
CA THR A 117 -11.24 -8.74 18.99
C THR A 117 -11.97 -10.06 19.20
N LEU A 118 -11.41 -11.04 19.91
CA LEU A 118 -11.53 -11.14 21.36
C LEU A 118 -10.27 -11.74 22.01
N ILE A 119 -9.59 -10.86 22.75
CA ILE A 119 -8.99 -10.98 24.08
C ILE A 119 -9.05 -12.39 24.76
N PRO A 120 -7.94 -12.85 25.38
CA PRO A 120 -7.89 -14.06 26.18
C PRO A 120 -8.60 -13.85 27.52
N LEU A 121 -9.57 -14.69 27.87
CA LEU A 121 -10.15 -14.71 29.21
C LEU A 121 -10.09 -16.14 29.78
N THR A 122 -9.18 -16.26 30.75
CA THR A 122 -9.29 -17.06 31.98
C THR A 122 -9.18 -18.58 31.87
N ALA A 123 -7.97 -19.06 32.20
CA ALA A 123 -7.79 -20.13 33.17
C ALA A 123 -8.81 -19.94 34.32
N GLY A 124 -9.68 -20.92 34.52
CA GLY A 124 -11.02 -20.59 34.96
C GLY A 124 -11.71 -21.55 35.91
N TYR A 125 -12.23 -22.68 35.44
CA TYR A 125 -13.24 -23.41 36.23
C TYR A 125 -13.33 -24.89 35.83
N LEU A 126 -12.70 -25.69 36.69
CA LEU A 126 -13.26 -26.90 37.31
C LEU A 126 -14.03 -27.89 36.42
N ALA A 127 -13.36 -29.02 36.19
CA ALA A 127 -13.88 -30.37 36.39
C ALA A 127 -15.38 -30.49 36.75
N ARG A 128 -16.18 -31.06 35.83
CA ARG A 128 -17.28 -31.95 36.20
C ARG A 128 -17.78 -32.77 35.01
N ASP A 129 -17.14 -33.90 34.76
CA ASP A 129 -17.76 -35.04 34.10
C ASP A 129 -17.93 -36.15 35.14
N GLN A 130 -19.12 -36.19 35.75
CA GLN A 130 -19.76 -37.36 36.34
C GLN A 130 -21.25 -37.25 36.01
#